data_AF-A0A1Y1L413-F1
#
_entry.id   AF-A0A1Y1L413-F1
#
_cell.length_a   1.000
_cell.length_b   1.000
_cell.length_c   1.000
_cell.angle_alpha   90.00
_cell.angle_beta   90.00
_cell.angle_gamma   90.00
#
_symmetry.space_group_name_H-M   'P 1'
#
loop_
_entity.id
_entity.type
_entity.pdbx_description
1 polymer ?
#
loop_
_entity_poly.entity_id
_entity_poly.type
_entity_poly.pdbx_seq_one_letter_code
_entity_poly.pdbx_strand_id
1 'polypeptide(L)'
;AEIVKVTKKVNDLKSQVPTELAQVERCLAGKKTLEVLESKLDSVIKQCCTVVTENRDLREEIDHMLIERMNFNKLWEGYITNLSNGKKLMMDIFEQATIAYDQRDEWITRLNALRKRALDDLRLHVSEMTSLRKKMDNERLLDEFMAIKGQFRNMSNLEEKTIREREAKRKLLDDCLSKHKAIINEIKAYTRINPQTETGKVIQIYVDSEERNISTFNYVNELQSQMEVITERVMDKQKEIDQQWQISQGFVVRQKEGIKELRGALAKAKKEADESSRQLNATNSTLKSLYVGIGRLFQICKCSKEPFMQLLHDFGSVNDHNVFCFVEVLEGTVINLLANVYFRQITTVPLQKKTAKAEQEVIDSTISAPPNSAIQDIIPTNPCPLCTDRELVSDVIDTLQYALTRDEVADKLSLRLALPDGLE
;
A
#
# COMPACT_ATOMS: atom_id res chain seq x y z
N ALA A 1 29.20 11.29 -126.95
CA ALA A 1 28.85 10.07 -126.18
C ALA A 1 29.38 10.11 -124.74
N GLU A 2 30.63 10.52 -124.51
CA GLU A 2 31.25 10.59 -123.18
C GLU A 2 30.59 11.61 -122.22
N ILE A 3 30.26 12.81 -122.71
CA ILE A 3 29.60 13.86 -121.91
C ILE A 3 28.25 13.38 -121.35
N VAL A 4 27.51 12.57 -122.11
CA VAL A 4 26.22 12.00 -121.68
C VAL A 4 26.43 10.92 -120.62
N LYS A 5 27.47 10.09 -120.73
CA LYS A 5 27.82 9.11 -119.68
C LYS A 5 28.27 9.80 -118.39
N VAL A 6 29.07 10.87 -118.49
CA VAL A 6 29.54 11.64 -117.34
C VAL A 6 28.39 12.39 -116.67
N THR A 7 27.50 13.03 -117.42
CA THR A 7 26.30 13.70 -116.85
C THR A 7 25.34 12.71 -116.19
N LYS A 8 25.14 11.52 -116.78
CA LYS A 8 24.36 10.45 -116.15
C LYS A 8 24.99 10.00 -114.83
N LYS A 9 26.31 9.80 -114.82
CA LYS A 9 27.08 9.42 -113.62
C LYS A 9 27.10 10.51 -112.54
N VAL A 10 27.14 11.78 -112.94
CA VAL A 10 27.02 12.94 -112.03
C VAL A 10 25.61 13.05 -111.45
N ASN A 11 24.56 12.77 -112.22
CA ASN A 11 23.19 12.75 -111.71
C ASN A 11 22.92 11.54 -110.79
N ASP A 12 23.47 10.37 -111.11
CA ASP A 12 23.41 9.19 -110.23
C ASP A 12 24.18 9.43 -108.91
N LEU A 13 25.32 10.13 -108.96
CA LEU A 13 26.04 10.53 -107.75
C LEU A 13 25.27 11.59 -106.95
N LYS A 14 24.64 12.57 -107.62
CA LYS A 14 23.80 13.59 -106.97
C LYS A 14 22.51 13.01 -106.36
N SER A 15 22.00 11.89 -106.86
CA SER A 15 20.83 11.23 -106.26
C SER A 15 21.19 10.35 -105.05
N GLN A 16 22.42 9.85 -105.00
CA GLN A 16 22.95 9.11 -103.85
C GLN A 16 23.44 10.01 -102.71
N VAL A 17 23.92 11.22 -103.03
CA VAL A 17 24.33 12.21 -102.04
C VAL A 17 23.09 12.92 -101.51
N PRO A 18 22.78 12.81 -100.21
CA PRO A 18 21.67 13.53 -99.62
C PRO A 18 21.85 15.03 -99.84
N THR A 19 20.77 15.75 -100.13
CA THR A 19 20.79 17.20 -100.19
C THR A 19 21.31 17.76 -98.85
N GLU A 20 22.07 18.86 -98.87
CA GLU A 20 22.65 19.46 -97.67
C GLU A 20 21.59 19.69 -96.57
N LEU A 21 20.37 20.05 -96.95
CA LEU A 21 19.19 20.13 -96.07
C LEU A 21 18.85 18.80 -95.38
N ALA A 22 18.81 17.68 -96.12
CA ALA A 22 18.52 16.36 -95.58
C ALA A 22 19.63 15.85 -94.63
N GLN A 23 20.89 16.25 -94.89
CA GLN A 23 22.01 15.97 -94.01
C GLN A 23 21.88 16.75 -92.69
N VAL A 24 21.54 18.04 -92.76
CA VAL A 24 21.30 18.90 -91.60
C VAL A 24 20.11 18.38 -90.77
N GLU A 25 19.02 17.98 -91.42
CA GLU A 25 17.86 17.37 -90.74
C GLU A 25 18.22 16.07 -90.03
N ARG A 26 19.03 15.20 -90.65
CA ARG A 26 19.56 13.99 -89.99
C ARG A 26 20.42 14.32 -88.78
N CYS A 27 21.30 15.31 -88.89
CA CYS A 27 22.12 15.76 -87.77
C CYS A 27 21.27 16.36 -86.64
N LEU A 28 20.23 17.14 -86.96
CA LEU A 28 19.30 17.69 -85.97
C LEU A 28 18.45 16.60 -85.31
N ALA A 29 17.97 15.62 -86.05
CA ALA A 29 17.26 14.46 -85.51
C ALA A 29 18.17 13.64 -84.57
N GLY A 30 19.42 13.41 -84.98
CA GLY A 30 20.45 12.77 -84.14
C GLY A 30 20.68 13.52 -82.82
N LYS A 31 20.86 14.85 -82.87
CA LYS A 31 21.00 15.69 -81.67
C LYS A 31 19.78 15.60 -80.75
N LYS A 32 18.57 15.69 -81.29
CA LYS A 32 17.33 15.50 -80.51
C LYS A 32 17.26 14.12 -79.85
N THR A 33 17.64 13.05 -80.54
CA THR A 33 17.67 11.72 -79.93
C THR A 33 18.71 11.63 -78.81
N LEU A 34 19.85 12.29 -78.96
CA LEU A 34 20.90 12.35 -77.95
C LEU A 34 20.42 13.09 -76.69
N GLU A 35 19.79 14.26 -76.86
CA GLU A 35 19.20 15.05 -75.76
C GLU A 35 18.12 14.26 -75.00
N VAL A 36 17.28 13.48 -75.70
CA VAL A 36 16.26 12.62 -75.06
C VAL A 36 16.91 11.48 -74.28
N LEU A 37 17.96 10.85 -74.82
CA LEU A 37 18.68 9.79 -74.13
C LEU A 37 19.43 10.31 -72.90
N GLU A 38 20.07 11.48 -73.00
CA GLU A 38 20.70 12.17 -71.86
C GLU A 38 19.68 12.53 -70.79
N SER A 39 18.51 13.05 -71.18
CA SER A 39 17.43 13.36 -70.23
C SER A 39 16.89 12.12 -69.53
N LYS A 40 16.75 10.99 -70.26
CA LYS A 40 16.36 9.70 -69.66
C LYS A 40 17.42 9.17 -68.71
N LEU A 41 18.69 9.27 -69.09
CA LEU A 41 19.81 8.87 -68.25
C LEU A 41 19.85 9.68 -66.95
N ASP A 42 19.72 11.01 -67.04
CA ASP A 42 19.67 11.90 -65.87
C ASP A 42 18.47 11.57 -64.96
N SER A 43 17.30 11.27 -65.53
CA SER A 43 16.14 10.83 -64.77
C SER A 43 16.39 9.52 -64.02
N VAL A 44 17.01 8.53 -64.65
CA VAL A 44 17.33 7.25 -64.02
C VAL A 44 18.41 7.41 -62.95
N ILE A 45 19.42 8.26 -63.18
CA ILE A 45 20.45 8.57 -62.19
C ILE A 45 19.82 9.19 -60.95
N LYS A 46 18.93 10.19 -61.11
CA LYS A 46 18.22 10.80 -59.97
C LYS A 46 17.39 9.78 -59.20
N GLN A 47 16.69 8.90 -59.89
CA GLN A 47 15.93 7.83 -59.25
C GLN A 47 16.84 6.87 -58.49
N CYS A 48 17.97 6.47 -59.08
CA CYS A 48 18.96 5.63 -58.42
C CYS A 48 19.53 6.31 -57.17
N CYS A 49 19.91 7.59 -57.26
CA CYS A 49 20.37 8.36 -56.11
C CYS A 49 19.32 8.41 -54.99
N THR A 50 18.04 8.58 -55.34
CA THR A 50 16.93 8.59 -54.36
C THR A 50 16.81 7.24 -53.65
N VAL A 51 16.85 6.13 -54.40
CA VAL A 51 16.79 4.78 -53.82
C VAL A 51 18.02 4.49 -52.95
N VAL A 52 19.20 5.01 -53.32
CA VAL A 52 20.43 4.86 -52.53
C VAL A 52 20.35 5.66 -51.23
N THR A 53 19.80 6.89 -51.26
CA THR A 53 19.58 7.67 -50.04
C THR A 53 18.57 6.99 -49.13
N GLU A 54 17.45 6.51 -49.67
CA GLU A 54 16.45 5.77 -48.90
C GLU A 54 17.05 4.48 -48.28
N ASN A 55 17.87 3.74 -49.03
CA ASN A 55 18.56 2.56 -48.49
C ASN A 55 19.57 2.90 -47.40
N ARG A 56 20.24 4.05 -47.48
CA ARG A 56 21.14 4.50 -46.42
C ARG A 56 20.35 4.80 -45.15
N ASP A 57 19.26 5.56 -45.28
CA ASP A 57 18.44 5.96 -44.14
C ASP A 57 17.80 4.74 -43.46
N LEU A 58 17.34 3.74 -44.23
CA LEU A 58 16.87 2.46 -43.69
C LEU A 58 17.96 1.67 -42.95
N ARG A 59 19.22 1.73 -43.40
CA ARG A 59 20.34 1.08 -42.70
C ARG A 59 20.65 1.76 -41.38
N GLU A 60 20.63 3.09 -41.35
CA GLU A 60 20.82 3.86 -40.12
C GLU A 60 19.70 3.55 -39.11
N GLU A 61 18.45 3.41 -39.57
CA GLU A 61 17.33 2.99 -38.72
C GLU A 61 17.50 1.57 -38.17
N ILE A 62 17.94 0.62 -39.01
CA ILE A 62 18.24 -0.75 -38.57
C ILE A 62 19.36 -0.74 -37.51
N ASP A 63 20.43 0.00 -37.74
CA ASP A 63 21.55 0.09 -36.80
C ASP A 63 21.11 0.72 -35.47
N HIS A 64 20.29 1.77 -35.52
CA HIS A 64 19.68 2.37 -34.33
C HIS A 64 18.86 1.35 -33.53
N MET A 65 17.95 0.61 -34.19
CA MET A 65 17.14 -0.42 -33.54
C MET A 65 17.98 -1.56 -32.94
N LEU A 66 19.09 -1.94 -33.59
CA LEU A 66 20.00 -2.95 -33.06
C LEU A 66 20.70 -2.48 -31.78
N ILE A 67 21.09 -1.20 -31.71
CA ILE A 67 21.68 -0.59 -30.51
C ILE A 67 20.65 -0.55 -29.38
N GLU A 68 19.42 -0.12 -29.66
CA GLU A 68 18.35 -0.12 -28.66
C GLU A 68 18.07 -1.52 -28.11
N ARG A 69 17.99 -2.52 -29.00
CA ARG A 69 17.81 -3.93 -28.60
C ARG A 69 18.97 -4.43 -27.74
N MET A 70 20.21 -4.07 -28.07
CA MET A 70 21.37 -4.42 -27.24
C MET A 70 21.26 -3.78 -25.85
N ASN A 71 20.89 -2.51 -25.76
CA ASN A 71 20.73 -1.80 -24.49
C ASN A 71 19.59 -2.40 -23.65
N PHE A 72 18.46 -2.72 -24.29
CA PHE A 72 17.35 -3.41 -23.66
C PHE A 72 17.77 -4.77 -23.09
N ASN A 73 18.50 -5.58 -23.87
CA ASN A 73 18.97 -6.88 -23.40
C ASN A 73 19.92 -6.76 -22.21
N LYS A 74 20.83 -5.78 -22.20
CA LYS A 74 21.72 -5.52 -21.05
C LYS A 74 20.92 -5.16 -19.80
N LEU A 75 19.93 -4.28 -19.91
CA LEU A 75 19.05 -3.91 -18.80
C LEU A 75 18.25 -5.12 -18.31
N TRP A 76 17.70 -5.90 -19.24
CA TRP A 76 16.95 -7.11 -18.96
C TRP A 76 17.77 -8.16 -18.21
N GLU A 77 19.01 -8.42 -18.64
CA GLU A 77 19.95 -9.30 -17.94
C GLU A 77 20.23 -8.77 -16.53
N GLY A 78 20.44 -7.45 -16.37
CA GLY A 78 20.58 -6.81 -15.06
C GLY A 78 19.36 -6.99 -14.15
N TYR A 79 18.15 -6.91 -14.70
CA TYR A 79 16.93 -7.17 -13.93
C TYR A 79 16.80 -8.65 -13.52
N ILE A 80 17.16 -9.58 -14.39
CA ILE A 80 17.16 -11.01 -14.06
C ILE A 80 18.16 -11.32 -12.95
N THR A 81 19.38 -10.81 -13.03
CA THR A 81 20.40 -11.03 -12.01
C THR A 81 19.97 -10.44 -10.66
N ASN A 82 19.44 -9.22 -10.65
CA ASN A 82 18.90 -8.59 -9.44
C ASN A 82 17.75 -9.41 -8.83
N LEU A 83 16.82 -9.90 -9.66
CA LEU A 83 15.73 -10.75 -9.18
C LEU A 83 16.26 -12.06 -8.60
N SER A 84 17.24 -12.68 -9.25
CA SER A 84 17.86 -13.91 -8.75
C SER A 84 18.58 -13.70 -7.41
N ASN A 85 19.24 -12.56 -7.24
CA ASN A 85 19.92 -12.20 -6.00
C ASN A 85 18.91 -11.93 -4.88
N GLY A 86 17.83 -11.21 -5.18
CA GLY A 86 16.72 -10.99 -4.24
C GLY A 86 16.08 -12.29 -3.77
N LYS A 87 15.89 -13.28 -4.66
CA LYS A 87 15.40 -14.61 -4.29
C LYS A 87 16.36 -15.37 -3.37
N LYS A 88 17.67 -15.29 -3.62
CA LYS A 88 18.68 -15.89 -2.73
C LYS A 88 18.64 -15.27 -1.34
N LEU A 89 18.62 -13.93 -1.25
CA LEU A 89 18.51 -13.23 0.01
C LEU A 89 17.25 -13.63 0.78
N MET A 90 16.11 -13.72 0.10
CA MET A 90 14.87 -14.19 0.71
C MET A 90 15.00 -15.61 1.26
N MET A 91 15.67 -16.50 0.53
CA MET A 91 15.90 -17.88 0.95
C MET A 91 16.82 -17.95 2.19
N ASP A 92 17.87 -17.14 2.24
CA ASP A 92 18.77 -17.04 3.39
C ASP A 92 18.02 -16.54 4.64
N ILE A 93 17.13 -15.55 4.49
CA ILE A 93 16.29 -15.07 5.60
C ILE A 93 15.35 -16.18 6.09
N PHE A 94 14.77 -16.96 5.20
CA PHE A 94 13.94 -18.11 5.59
C PHE A 94 14.74 -19.17 6.36
N GLU A 95 15.95 -19.47 5.91
CA GLU A 95 16.82 -20.43 6.60
C GLU A 95 17.20 -19.91 8.00
N GLN A 96 17.60 -18.65 8.11
CA GLN A 96 17.92 -18.03 9.41
C GLN A 96 16.71 -18.01 10.35
N ALA A 97 15.53 -17.67 9.85
CA ALA A 97 14.31 -17.70 10.63
C ALA A 97 14.01 -19.11 11.14
N THR A 98 14.17 -20.13 10.28
CA THR A 98 13.98 -21.54 10.64
C THR A 98 14.93 -21.95 11.76
N ILE A 99 16.23 -21.63 11.64
CA ILE A 99 17.23 -21.91 12.68
C ILE A 99 16.87 -21.22 14.00
N ALA A 100 16.42 -19.95 13.96
CA ALA A 100 16.02 -19.23 15.16
C ALA A 100 14.78 -19.86 15.84
N TYR A 101 13.82 -20.37 15.06
CA TYR A 101 12.68 -21.11 15.59
C TYR A 101 13.10 -22.42 16.25
N ASP A 102 13.99 -23.19 15.61
CA ASP A 102 14.49 -24.46 16.16
C ASP A 102 15.25 -24.23 17.47
N GLN A 103 16.11 -23.20 17.52
CA GLN A 103 16.80 -22.80 18.75
C GLN A 103 15.81 -22.43 19.85
N ARG A 104 14.80 -21.60 19.54
CA ARG A 104 13.77 -21.20 20.51
C ARG A 104 13.04 -22.43 21.08
N ASP A 105 12.68 -23.39 20.24
CA ASP A 105 11.98 -24.60 20.67
C ASP A 105 12.87 -25.46 21.59
N GLU A 106 14.16 -25.56 21.29
CA GLU A 106 15.12 -26.22 22.17
C GLU A 106 15.22 -25.52 23.53
N TRP A 107 15.27 -24.19 23.57
CA TRP A 107 15.30 -23.42 24.81
C TRP A 107 14.03 -23.60 25.64
N ILE A 108 12.86 -23.59 25.00
CA ILE A 108 11.57 -23.84 25.66
C ILE A 108 11.55 -25.25 26.27
N THR A 109 12.01 -26.25 25.52
CA THR A 109 12.09 -27.63 25.98
C THR A 109 13.03 -27.76 27.19
N ARG A 110 14.22 -27.14 27.14
CA ARG A 110 15.17 -27.10 28.26
C ARG A 110 14.56 -26.40 29.49
N LEU A 111 13.88 -25.27 29.30
CA LEU A 111 13.23 -24.53 30.39
C LEU A 111 12.12 -25.36 31.05
N ASN A 112 11.31 -26.04 30.26
CA ASN A 112 10.25 -26.91 30.78
C ASN A 112 10.82 -28.11 31.56
N ALA A 113 11.93 -28.69 31.09
CA ALA A 113 12.63 -29.75 31.83
C ALA A 113 13.17 -29.23 33.17
N LEU A 114 13.74 -28.02 33.22
CA LEU A 114 14.21 -27.40 34.47
C LEU A 114 13.05 -27.09 35.42
N ARG A 115 11.93 -26.56 34.92
CA ARG A 115 10.72 -26.32 35.73
C ARG A 115 10.18 -27.61 36.34
N LYS A 116 10.11 -28.68 35.55
CA LYS A 116 9.66 -29.99 36.02
C LYS A 116 10.58 -30.52 37.12
N ARG A 117 11.90 -30.45 36.90
CA ARG A 117 12.90 -30.84 37.92
C ARG A 117 12.73 -30.05 39.21
N ALA A 118 12.57 -28.73 39.13
CA ALA A 118 12.38 -27.89 40.31
C ALA A 118 11.10 -28.24 41.08
N LEU A 119 10.00 -28.57 40.39
CA LEU A 119 8.76 -29.02 41.03
C LEU A 119 8.92 -30.40 41.69
N ASP A 120 9.61 -31.32 41.03
CA ASP A 120 9.90 -32.65 41.58
C ASP A 120 10.79 -32.56 42.82
N ASP A 121 11.84 -31.71 42.79
CA ASP A 121 12.73 -31.45 43.93
C ASP A 121 11.97 -30.80 45.10
N LEU A 122 11.11 -29.81 44.82
CA LEU A 122 10.24 -29.21 45.85
C LEU A 122 9.36 -30.27 46.52
N ARG A 123 8.73 -31.15 45.73
CA ARG A 123 7.89 -32.22 46.25
C ARG A 123 8.70 -33.18 47.12
N LEU A 124 9.92 -33.52 46.70
CA LEU A 124 10.83 -34.36 47.46
C LEU A 124 11.18 -33.71 48.81
N HIS A 125 11.62 -32.46 48.80
CA HIS A 125 11.98 -31.72 50.01
C HIS A 125 10.81 -31.54 50.98
N VAL A 126 9.60 -31.26 50.48
CA VAL A 126 8.40 -31.20 51.32
C VAL A 126 8.12 -32.56 51.97
N SER A 127 8.22 -33.66 51.21
CA SER A 127 8.06 -35.01 51.76
C SER A 127 9.11 -35.32 52.84
N GLU A 128 10.38 -35.01 52.58
CA GLU A 128 11.48 -35.18 53.54
C GLU A 128 11.25 -34.36 54.82
N MET A 129 10.88 -33.08 54.67
CA MET A 129 10.59 -32.19 55.80
C MET A 129 9.42 -32.71 56.64
N THR A 130 8.35 -33.20 56.01
CA THR A 130 7.21 -33.78 56.74
C THR A 130 7.60 -35.07 57.49
N SER A 131 8.46 -35.90 56.90
CA SER A 131 8.97 -37.12 57.53
C SER A 131 9.86 -36.80 58.74
N LEU A 132 10.78 -35.84 58.59
CA LEU A 132 11.62 -35.35 59.68
C LEU A 132 10.80 -34.74 60.80
N ARG A 133 9.78 -33.93 60.46
CA ARG A 133 8.88 -33.34 61.46
C ARG A 133 8.14 -34.41 62.27
N LYS A 134 7.62 -35.45 61.59
CA LYS A 134 6.99 -36.59 62.27
C LYS A 134 7.95 -37.33 63.21
N LYS A 135 9.22 -37.52 62.79
CA LYS A 135 10.25 -38.14 63.65
C LYS A 135 10.51 -37.30 64.90
N MET A 136 10.72 -35.99 64.72
CA MET A 136 10.94 -35.05 65.82
C MET A 136 9.75 -35.01 66.77
N ASP A 137 8.52 -34.96 66.26
CA ASP A 137 7.31 -34.97 67.09
C ASP A 137 7.20 -36.29 67.89
N ASN A 138 7.53 -37.43 67.27
CA ASN A 138 7.55 -38.72 67.95
C ASN A 138 8.63 -38.80 69.04
N GLU A 139 9.84 -38.30 68.77
CA GLU A 139 10.93 -38.22 69.76
C GLU A 139 10.54 -37.32 70.93
N ARG A 140 9.96 -36.15 70.65
CA ARG A 140 9.47 -35.24 71.68
C ARG A 140 8.39 -35.89 72.55
N LEU A 141 7.41 -36.57 71.94
CA LEU A 141 6.37 -37.30 72.68
C LEU A 141 6.95 -38.43 73.53
N LEU A 142 8.00 -39.10 73.04
CA LEU A 142 8.71 -40.14 73.79
C LEU A 142 9.47 -39.55 74.98
N ASP A 143 10.16 -38.42 74.79
CA ASP A 143 10.85 -37.70 75.86
C ASP A 143 9.88 -37.22 76.94
N GLU A 144 8.75 -36.62 76.54
CA GLU A 144 7.67 -36.24 77.45
C GLU A 144 7.13 -37.45 78.22
N PHE A 145 6.94 -38.59 77.54
CA PHE A 145 6.50 -39.84 78.17
C PHE A 145 7.53 -40.38 79.17
N MET A 146 8.82 -40.40 78.81
CA MET A 146 9.91 -40.84 79.68
C MET A 146 10.07 -39.91 80.90
N ALA A 147 9.95 -38.59 80.70
CA ALA A 147 9.96 -37.61 81.78
C ALA A 147 8.82 -37.86 82.78
N ILE A 148 7.60 -38.11 82.30
CA ILE A 148 6.45 -38.44 83.16
C ILE A 148 6.66 -39.78 83.89
N LYS A 149 7.22 -40.79 83.22
CA LYS A 149 7.48 -42.11 83.82
C LYS A 149 8.64 -42.11 84.83
N GLY A 150 9.66 -41.29 84.61
CA GLY A 150 10.85 -41.16 85.46
C GLY A 150 10.64 -40.32 86.72
N GLN A 151 9.52 -39.58 86.82
CA GLN A 151 9.17 -38.89 88.06
C GLN A 151 8.94 -39.89 89.20
N PHE A 152 9.66 -39.71 90.31
CA PHE A 152 9.49 -40.50 91.52
C PHE A 152 8.04 -40.37 92.02
N ARG A 153 7.29 -41.47 91.98
CA ARG A 153 5.93 -41.54 92.50
C ARG A 153 6.02 -41.62 94.02
N ASN A 154 5.94 -40.47 94.69
CA ASN A 154 5.86 -40.43 96.14
C ASN A 154 4.48 -40.99 96.60
N MET A 155 4.45 -42.27 96.97
CA MET A 155 3.24 -42.98 97.40
C MET A 155 2.82 -42.64 98.84
N SER A 156 3.63 -41.89 99.59
CA SER A 156 3.34 -41.52 100.99
C SER A 156 2.21 -40.51 101.15
N ASN A 157 1.82 -39.81 100.07
CA ASN A 157 0.76 -38.78 100.08
C ASN A 157 -0.42 -39.14 99.17
N LEU A 158 -0.57 -40.41 98.79
CA LEU A 158 -1.62 -40.81 97.85
C LEU A 158 -3.01 -40.68 98.47
N GLU A 159 -3.18 -41.01 99.76
CA GLU A 159 -4.48 -40.88 100.44
C GLU A 159 -4.88 -39.41 100.62
N GLU A 160 -3.99 -38.56 101.13
CA GLU A 160 -4.28 -37.12 101.27
C GLU A 160 -4.48 -36.41 99.94
N LYS A 161 -3.70 -36.76 98.91
CA LYS A 161 -3.82 -36.16 97.58
C LYS A 161 -5.03 -36.69 96.81
N THR A 162 -5.42 -37.96 96.98
CA THR A 162 -6.67 -38.49 96.41
C THR A 162 -7.89 -37.93 97.12
N ILE A 163 -7.83 -37.68 98.44
CA ILE A 163 -8.90 -36.99 99.17
C ILE A 163 -9.00 -35.53 98.70
N ARG A 164 -7.88 -34.79 98.61
CA ARG A 164 -7.86 -33.41 98.08
C ARG A 164 -8.27 -33.33 96.61
N GLU A 165 -7.89 -34.28 95.76
CA GLU A 165 -8.33 -34.33 94.36
C GLU A 165 -9.79 -34.77 94.22
N ARG A 166 -10.29 -35.65 95.09
CA ARG A 166 -11.73 -36.00 95.15
C ARG A 166 -12.55 -34.82 95.64
N GLU A 167 -12.05 -34.05 96.60
CA GLU A 167 -12.69 -32.82 97.08
C GLU A 167 -12.61 -31.70 96.05
N ALA A 168 -11.48 -31.53 95.36
CA ALA A 168 -11.33 -30.57 94.26
C ALA A 168 -12.21 -30.95 93.07
N LYS A 169 -12.28 -32.25 92.71
CA LYS A 169 -13.21 -32.75 91.68
C LYS A 169 -14.66 -32.61 92.12
N ARG A 170 -14.99 -32.84 93.40
CA ARG A 170 -16.34 -32.59 93.93
C ARG A 170 -16.69 -31.11 93.88
N LYS A 171 -15.78 -30.21 94.28
CA LYS A 171 -15.98 -28.75 94.17
C LYS A 171 -16.11 -28.30 92.71
N LEU A 172 -15.29 -28.82 91.79
CA LEU A 172 -15.37 -28.49 90.38
C LEU A 172 -16.65 -29.05 89.73
N LEU A 173 -17.07 -30.25 90.15
CA LEU A 173 -18.35 -30.83 89.75
C LEU A 173 -19.53 -30.04 90.34
N ASP A 174 -19.45 -29.59 91.59
CA ASP A 174 -20.45 -28.76 92.25
C ASP A 174 -20.52 -27.36 91.61
N ASP A 175 -19.39 -26.78 91.21
CA ASP A 175 -19.33 -25.52 90.46
C ASP A 175 -19.90 -25.69 89.05
N CYS A 176 -19.58 -26.80 88.37
CA CYS A 176 -20.13 -27.11 87.06
C CYS A 176 -21.64 -27.38 87.13
N LEU A 177 -22.08 -28.13 88.15
CA LEU A 177 -23.49 -28.35 88.45
C LEU A 177 -24.19 -27.05 88.85
N SER A 178 -23.52 -26.15 89.58
CA SER A 178 -24.06 -24.83 89.94
C SER A 178 -24.23 -23.96 88.69
N LYS A 179 -23.24 -23.91 87.80
CA LYS A 179 -23.31 -23.21 86.50
C LYS A 179 -24.39 -23.81 85.60
N HIS A 180 -24.46 -25.12 85.46
CA HIS A 180 -25.50 -25.77 84.66
C HIS A 180 -26.89 -25.61 85.27
N LYS A 181 -27.03 -25.65 86.61
CA LYS A 181 -28.29 -25.32 87.30
C LYS A 181 -28.64 -23.85 87.10
N ALA A 182 -27.68 -22.94 87.13
CA ALA A 182 -27.90 -21.52 86.86
C ALA A 182 -28.37 -21.29 85.42
N ILE A 183 -27.69 -21.87 84.43
CA ILE A 183 -28.10 -21.82 83.02
C ILE A 183 -29.47 -22.45 82.82
N ILE A 184 -29.75 -23.61 83.43
CA ILE A 184 -31.07 -24.25 83.36
C ILE A 184 -32.13 -23.38 84.03
N ASN A 185 -31.82 -22.70 85.14
CA ASN A 185 -32.75 -21.80 85.80
C ASN A 185 -32.96 -20.49 85.03
N GLU A 186 -31.93 -20.00 84.34
CA GLU A 186 -32.01 -18.84 83.45
C GLU A 186 -32.80 -19.18 82.19
N ILE A 187 -32.58 -20.35 81.61
CA ILE A 187 -33.41 -20.91 80.54
C ILE A 187 -34.85 -21.07 81.04
N LYS A 188 -35.10 -21.66 82.22
CA LYS A 188 -36.45 -21.76 82.83
C LYS A 188 -37.09 -20.39 83.05
N ALA A 189 -36.33 -19.38 83.49
CA ALA A 189 -36.82 -18.02 83.69
C ALA A 189 -37.17 -17.33 82.36
N TYR A 190 -36.35 -17.55 81.33
CA TYR A 190 -36.55 -17.04 79.98
C TYR A 190 -37.72 -17.73 79.26
N THR A 191 -37.88 -19.05 79.43
CA THR A 191 -38.98 -19.81 78.80
C THR A 191 -40.28 -19.81 79.60
N ARG A 192 -40.27 -19.48 80.90
CA ARG A 192 -41.43 -19.60 81.82
C ARG A 192 -42.14 -20.96 81.76
N ILE A 193 -41.43 -22.03 81.40
CA ILE A 193 -41.99 -23.38 81.22
C ILE A 193 -41.37 -24.33 82.26
N ASN A 194 -42.21 -25.08 82.97
CA ASN A 194 -41.79 -26.02 84.01
C ASN A 194 -41.44 -27.38 83.38
N PRO A 195 -40.18 -27.86 83.44
CA PRO A 195 -39.75 -29.04 82.67
C PRO A 195 -40.39 -30.37 83.09
N GLN A 196 -41.04 -30.45 84.25
CA GLN A 196 -41.69 -31.68 84.73
C GLN A 196 -43.16 -31.80 84.29
N THR A 197 -43.77 -30.75 83.73
CA THR A 197 -45.19 -30.73 83.34
C THR A 197 -45.41 -30.36 81.88
N GLU A 198 -44.42 -29.77 81.19
CA GLU A 198 -44.62 -29.15 79.87
C GLU A 198 -43.49 -29.43 78.85
N THR A 199 -42.83 -30.60 78.91
CA THR A 199 -41.81 -31.01 77.93
C THR A 199 -42.31 -30.96 76.48
N GLY A 200 -43.61 -31.24 76.26
CA GLY A 200 -44.23 -31.16 74.94
C GLY A 200 -44.18 -29.76 74.32
N LYS A 201 -44.25 -28.69 75.13
CA LYS A 201 -44.20 -27.30 74.61
C LYS A 201 -42.80 -26.92 74.13
N VAL A 202 -41.75 -27.43 74.77
CA VAL A 202 -40.36 -27.17 74.36
C VAL A 202 -40.04 -27.89 73.05
N ILE A 203 -40.49 -29.14 72.91
CA ILE A 203 -40.37 -29.89 71.65
C ILE A 203 -41.14 -29.16 70.55
N GLN A 204 -42.34 -28.66 70.83
CA GLN A 204 -43.12 -27.89 69.86
C GLN A 204 -42.41 -26.60 69.44
N ILE A 205 -41.83 -25.84 70.37
CA ILE A 205 -41.03 -24.64 70.03
C ILE A 205 -39.81 -25.00 69.18
N TYR A 206 -39.15 -26.13 69.46
CA TYR A 206 -38.02 -26.59 68.65
C TYR A 206 -38.46 -26.98 67.25
N VAL A 207 -39.54 -27.76 67.12
CA VAL A 207 -40.13 -28.13 65.81
C VAL A 207 -40.54 -26.88 65.05
N ASP A 208 -41.22 -25.92 65.67
CA ASP A 208 -41.58 -24.65 65.05
C ASP A 208 -40.34 -23.84 64.63
N SER A 209 -39.23 -23.93 65.37
CA SER A 209 -37.97 -23.27 65.02
C SER A 209 -37.24 -23.98 63.88
N GLU A 210 -37.31 -25.31 63.85
CA GLU A 210 -36.73 -26.15 62.81
C GLU A 210 -37.49 -25.99 61.49
N GLU A 211 -38.83 -25.97 61.52
CA GLU A 211 -39.67 -25.68 60.36
C GLU A 211 -39.40 -24.28 59.79
N ARG A 212 -39.21 -23.27 60.66
CA ARG A 212 -38.79 -21.93 60.21
C ARG A 212 -37.40 -21.93 59.59
N ASN A 213 -36.45 -22.67 60.17
CA ASN A 213 -35.09 -22.76 59.65
C ASN A 213 -35.06 -23.50 58.30
N ILE A 214 -35.81 -24.60 58.16
CA ILE A 214 -35.95 -25.34 56.90
C ILE A 214 -36.62 -24.47 55.84
N SER A 215 -37.67 -23.73 56.19
CA SER A 215 -38.34 -22.79 55.28
C SER A 215 -37.38 -21.69 54.82
N THR A 216 -36.57 -21.15 55.74
CA THR A 216 -35.56 -20.13 55.43
C THR A 216 -34.47 -20.70 54.53
N PHE A 217 -33.99 -21.91 54.80
CA PHE A 217 -33.00 -22.60 53.98
C PHE A 217 -33.52 -22.84 52.55
N ASN A 218 -34.77 -23.31 52.42
CA ASN A 218 -35.40 -23.50 51.12
C ASN A 218 -35.53 -22.17 50.36
N TYR A 219 -35.89 -21.08 51.05
CA TYR A 219 -35.94 -19.75 50.44
C TYR A 219 -34.56 -19.27 49.97
N VAL A 220 -33.50 -19.49 50.77
CA VAL A 220 -32.12 -19.15 50.37
C VAL A 220 -31.69 -19.95 49.14
N ASN A 221 -32.01 -21.24 49.08
CA ASN A 221 -31.70 -22.07 47.91
C ASN A 221 -32.44 -21.61 46.66
N GLU A 222 -33.72 -21.25 46.80
CA GLU A 222 -34.52 -20.69 45.70
C GLU A 222 -33.93 -19.36 45.21
N LEU A 223 -33.54 -18.47 46.12
CA LEU A 223 -32.84 -17.23 45.77
C LEU A 223 -31.51 -17.50 45.06
N GLN A 224 -30.76 -18.51 45.49
CA GLN A 224 -29.51 -18.88 44.84
C GLN A 224 -29.74 -19.41 43.42
N SER A 225 -30.76 -20.26 43.22
CA SER A 225 -31.14 -20.72 41.88
C SER A 225 -31.58 -19.55 40.99
N GLN A 226 -32.36 -18.61 41.51
CA GLN A 226 -32.73 -17.39 40.77
C GLN A 226 -31.51 -16.54 40.44
N MET A 227 -30.53 -16.44 41.33
CA MET A 227 -29.27 -15.73 41.09
C MET A 227 -28.45 -16.40 39.97
N GLU A 228 -28.40 -17.73 39.92
CA GLU A 228 -27.76 -18.48 38.84
C GLU A 228 -28.44 -18.21 37.49
N VAL A 229 -29.78 -18.27 37.44
CA VAL A 229 -30.56 -17.96 36.22
C VAL A 229 -30.35 -16.52 35.76
N ILE A 230 -30.33 -15.55 36.68
CA ILE A 230 -30.07 -14.14 36.33
C ILE A 230 -28.64 -13.99 35.80
N THR A 231 -27.67 -14.67 36.41
CA THR A 231 -26.26 -14.62 35.98
C THR A 231 -26.11 -15.18 34.56
N GLU A 232 -26.73 -16.33 34.28
CA GLU A 232 -26.75 -16.91 32.92
C GLU A 232 -27.37 -15.94 31.90
N ARG A 233 -28.53 -15.33 32.23
CA ARG A 233 -29.16 -14.33 31.36
C ARG A 233 -28.30 -13.09 31.13
N VAL A 234 -27.57 -12.64 32.14
CA VAL A 234 -26.63 -11.52 32.00
C VAL A 234 -25.46 -11.91 31.08
N MET A 235 -24.93 -13.12 31.22
CA MET A 235 -23.88 -13.64 30.33
C MET A 235 -24.35 -13.74 28.88
N ASP A 236 -25.56 -14.25 28.65
CA ASP A 236 -26.16 -14.32 27.31
C ASP A 236 -26.34 -12.93 26.70
N LYS A 237 -26.82 -11.96 27.49
CA LYS A 237 -26.96 -10.58 27.03
C LYS A 237 -25.61 -9.93 26.74
N GLN A 238 -24.58 -10.21 27.54
CA GLN A 238 -23.23 -9.73 27.26
C GLN A 238 -22.69 -10.31 25.96
N LYS A 239 -22.91 -11.60 25.71
CA LYS A 239 -22.53 -12.26 24.45
C LYS A 239 -23.26 -11.65 23.25
N GLU A 240 -24.54 -11.34 23.38
CA GLU A 240 -25.33 -10.66 22.34
C GLU A 240 -24.78 -9.24 22.06
N ILE A 241 -24.42 -8.49 23.10
CA ILE A 241 -23.77 -7.17 22.97
C ILE A 241 -22.46 -7.31 22.19
N ASP A 242 -21.58 -8.25 22.59
CA ASP A 242 -20.28 -8.44 21.95
C ASP A 242 -20.43 -8.81 20.46
N GLN A 243 -21.41 -9.64 20.11
CA GLN A 243 -21.75 -9.96 18.72
C GLN A 243 -22.20 -8.72 17.94
N GLN A 244 -23.07 -7.89 18.52
CA GLN A 244 -23.52 -6.65 17.89
C GLN A 244 -22.36 -5.66 17.70
N TRP A 245 -21.44 -5.59 18.66
CA TRP A 245 -20.23 -4.78 18.55
C TRP A 245 -19.34 -5.22 17.39
N GLN A 246 -19.14 -6.53 17.21
CA GLN A 246 -18.38 -7.06 16.07
C GLN A 246 -19.06 -6.73 14.73
N ILE A 247 -20.38 -6.90 14.63
CA ILE A 247 -21.15 -6.55 13.43
C ILE A 247 -21.02 -5.05 13.14
N SER A 248 -21.16 -4.19 14.16
CA SER A 248 -21.03 -2.74 14.02
C SER A 248 -19.64 -2.33 13.58
N GLN A 249 -18.57 -2.90 14.14
CA GLN A 249 -17.21 -2.64 13.70
C GLN A 249 -17.00 -3.05 12.23
N GLY A 250 -17.48 -4.23 11.84
CA GLY A 250 -17.42 -4.68 10.45
C GLY A 250 -18.23 -3.80 9.49
N PHE A 251 -19.33 -3.21 9.94
CA PHE A 251 -20.08 -2.21 9.16
C PHE A 251 -19.30 -0.90 9.00
N VAL A 252 -18.71 -0.38 10.08
CA VAL A 252 -17.91 0.86 10.03
C VAL A 252 -16.70 0.73 9.12
N VAL A 253 -16.01 -0.41 9.13
CA VAL A 253 -14.88 -0.68 8.22
C VAL A 253 -15.34 -0.67 6.77
N ARG A 254 -16.40 -1.42 6.44
CA ARG A 254 -16.98 -1.45 5.09
C ARG A 254 -17.46 -0.08 4.63
N GLN A 255 -18.06 0.71 5.52
CA GLN A 255 -18.50 2.06 5.20
C GLN A 255 -17.30 2.99 4.92
N LYS A 256 -16.22 2.89 5.69
CA LYS A 256 -14.97 3.65 5.44
C LYS A 256 -14.34 3.28 4.11
N GLU A 257 -14.29 1.99 3.78
CA GLU A 257 -13.81 1.48 2.50
C GLU A 257 -14.67 2.01 1.34
N GLY A 258 -15.99 1.89 1.43
CA GLY A 258 -16.91 2.43 0.42
C GLY A 258 -16.80 3.95 0.24
N ILE A 259 -16.64 4.72 1.33
CA ILE A 259 -16.39 6.16 1.25
C ILE A 259 -15.04 6.45 0.56
N LYS A 260 -13.99 5.65 0.81
CA LYS A 260 -12.69 5.81 0.17
C LYS A 260 -12.78 5.52 -1.33
N GLU A 261 -13.49 4.48 -1.72
CA GLU A 261 -13.75 4.15 -3.12
C GLU A 261 -14.54 5.25 -3.83
N LEU A 262 -15.64 5.72 -3.25
CA LEU A 262 -16.44 6.82 -3.80
C LEU A 262 -15.64 8.11 -3.92
N ARG A 263 -14.80 8.45 -2.93
CA ARG A 263 -13.88 9.60 -3.01
C ARG A 263 -12.86 9.43 -4.13
N GLY A 264 -12.33 8.22 -4.32
CA GLY A 264 -11.42 7.89 -5.41
C GLY A 264 -12.10 8.05 -6.78
N ALA A 265 -13.32 7.54 -6.93
CA ALA A 265 -14.10 7.67 -8.15
C ALA A 265 -14.44 9.14 -8.46
N LEU A 266 -14.86 9.91 -7.45
CA LEU A 266 -15.12 11.34 -7.58
C LEU A 266 -13.86 12.11 -8.00
N ALA A 267 -12.71 11.80 -7.40
CA ALA A 267 -11.45 12.44 -7.76
C ALA A 267 -11.04 12.13 -9.22
N LYS A 268 -11.26 10.90 -9.70
CA LYS A 268 -11.01 10.53 -11.11
C LYS A 268 -11.97 11.28 -12.05
N ALA A 269 -13.27 11.22 -11.78
CA ALA A 269 -14.28 11.89 -12.60
C ALA A 269 -14.06 13.41 -12.64
N LYS A 270 -13.65 14.02 -11.52
CA LYS A 270 -13.30 15.44 -11.46
C LYS A 270 -12.08 15.77 -12.33
N LYS A 271 -11.02 14.95 -12.27
CA LYS A 271 -9.84 15.13 -13.13
C LYS A 271 -10.20 15.02 -14.61
N GLU A 272 -11.02 14.04 -14.98
CA GLU A 272 -11.48 13.86 -16.37
C GLU A 272 -12.34 15.04 -16.84
N ALA A 273 -13.25 15.54 -15.99
CA ALA A 273 -14.06 16.72 -16.28
C ALA A 273 -13.20 18.00 -16.42
N ASP A 274 -12.23 18.19 -15.52
CA ASP A 274 -11.31 19.33 -15.56
C ASP A 274 -10.44 19.29 -16.84
N GLU A 275 -9.96 18.11 -17.24
CA GLU A 275 -9.19 17.91 -18.47
C GLU A 275 -10.04 18.16 -19.72
N SER A 276 -11.26 17.61 -19.78
CA SER A 276 -12.19 17.87 -20.88
C SER A 276 -12.56 19.36 -20.98
N SER A 277 -12.77 20.03 -19.85
CA SER A 277 -13.03 21.48 -19.83
C SER A 277 -11.83 22.29 -20.32
N ARG A 278 -10.59 21.91 -19.96
CA ARG A 278 -9.37 22.55 -20.48
C ARG A 278 -9.27 22.37 -21.99
N GLN A 279 -9.51 21.16 -22.49
CA GLN A 279 -9.50 20.88 -23.94
C GLN A 279 -10.57 21.69 -24.68
N LEU A 280 -11.79 21.76 -24.14
CA LEU A 280 -12.87 22.56 -24.72
C LEU A 280 -12.53 24.05 -24.72
N ASN A 281 -11.94 24.58 -23.64
CA ASN A 281 -11.51 25.98 -23.59
C ASN A 281 -10.38 26.26 -24.58
N ALA A 282 -9.43 25.33 -24.72
CA ALA A 282 -8.35 25.44 -25.69
C ALA A 282 -8.90 25.45 -27.12
N THR A 283 -9.77 24.51 -27.49
CA THR A 283 -10.38 24.47 -28.82
C THR A 283 -11.26 25.69 -29.07
N ASN A 284 -12.04 26.16 -28.09
CA ASN A 284 -12.83 27.37 -28.25
C ASN A 284 -11.94 28.62 -28.42
N SER A 285 -10.79 28.68 -27.75
CA SER A 285 -9.83 29.78 -27.94
C SER A 285 -9.23 29.80 -29.34
N THR A 286 -8.88 28.64 -29.91
CA THR A 286 -8.39 28.54 -31.28
C THR A 286 -9.50 28.89 -32.27
N LEU A 287 -10.73 28.44 -32.00
CA LEU A 287 -11.91 28.76 -32.80
C LEU A 287 -12.20 30.27 -32.86
N LYS A 288 -12.15 30.96 -31.71
CA LYS A 288 -12.28 32.42 -31.65
C LYS A 288 -11.17 33.13 -32.42
N SER A 289 -9.92 32.64 -32.34
CA SER A 289 -8.81 33.17 -33.13
C SER A 289 -9.07 33.03 -34.65
N LEU A 290 -9.59 31.87 -35.07
CA LEU A 290 -9.99 31.64 -36.46
C LEU A 290 -11.11 32.59 -36.91
N TYR A 291 -12.11 32.86 -36.07
CA TYR A 291 -13.17 33.82 -36.39
C TYR A 291 -12.63 35.23 -36.60
N VAL A 292 -11.71 35.67 -35.75
CA VAL A 292 -11.03 36.96 -35.93
C VAL A 292 -10.19 36.95 -37.22
N GLY A 293 -9.50 35.85 -37.52
CA GLY A 293 -8.73 35.68 -38.76
C GLY A 293 -9.59 35.76 -40.01
N ILE A 294 -10.71 35.03 -40.04
CA ILE A 294 -11.70 35.06 -41.13
C ILE A 294 -12.28 36.47 -41.29
N GLY A 295 -12.62 37.14 -40.18
CA GLY A 295 -13.10 38.53 -40.21
C GLY A 295 -12.06 39.50 -40.80
N ARG A 296 -10.77 39.33 -40.47
CA ARG A 296 -9.68 40.14 -41.07
C ARG A 296 -9.54 39.88 -42.57
N LEU A 297 -9.56 38.61 -43.00
CA LEU A 297 -9.48 38.25 -44.42
C LEU A 297 -10.66 38.84 -45.21
N PHE A 298 -11.87 38.79 -44.63
CA PHE A 298 -13.07 39.39 -45.24
C PHE A 298 -12.90 40.90 -45.46
N GLN A 299 -12.25 41.60 -44.53
CA GLN A 299 -11.94 43.01 -44.65
C GLN A 299 -10.84 43.30 -45.69
N ILE A 300 -9.79 42.48 -45.76
CA ILE A 300 -8.69 42.61 -46.73
C ILE A 300 -9.18 42.38 -48.16
N CYS A 301 -9.98 41.35 -48.37
CA CYS A 301 -10.54 40.98 -49.68
C CYS A 301 -11.69 41.89 -50.14
N LYS A 302 -12.12 42.86 -49.30
CA LYS A 302 -13.24 43.79 -49.57
C LYS A 302 -14.53 43.07 -50.01
N CYS A 303 -14.86 41.97 -49.36
CA CYS A 303 -16.04 41.17 -49.67
C CYS A 303 -17.34 41.95 -49.32
N SER A 304 -18.39 41.79 -50.14
CA SER A 304 -19.69 42.46 -49.91
C SER A 304 -20.46 41.79 -48.76
N LYS A 305 -21.02 42.60 -47.85
CA LYS A 305 -21.86 42.15 -46.73
C LYS A 305 -23.34 41.96 -47.11
N GLU A 306 -23.73 42.23 -48.36
CA GLU A 306 -25.12 42.18 -48.82
C GLU A 306 -25.82 40.81 -48.65
N PRO A 307 -25.16 39.65 -48.87
CA PRO A 307 -25.82 38.33 -48.71
C PRO A 307 -26.24 38.04 -47.27
N PHE A 308 -25.64 38.71 -46.29
CA PHE A 308 -25.84 38.45 -44.87
C PHE A 308 -26.98 39.28 -44.26
N MET A 309 -27.45 40.33 -44.96
CA MET A 309 -28.51 41.23 -44.47
C MET A 309 -29.91 40.58 -44.38
N GLN A 310 -30.10 39.38 -44.97
CA GLN A 310 -31.37 38.65 -44.99
C GLN A 310 -31.53 37.61 -43.86
N LEU A 311 -30.43 37.18 -43.23
CA LEU A 311 -30.54 36.34 -42.02
C LEU A 311 -30.76 37.27 -40.82
N LEU A 312 -31.38 36.81 -39.74
CA LEU A 312 -31.83 37.65 -38.62
C LEU A 312 -31.02 37.40 -37.34
N HIS A 313 -29.68 37.55 -37.36
CA HIS A 313 -28.88 37.58 -36.12
C HIS A 313 -27.52 38.29 -36.28
N ASP A 314 -27.15 39.12 -35.30
CA ASP A 314 -25.95 39.97 -35.18
C ASP A 314 -24.82 39.72 -36.22
N PHE A 315 -24.74 40.59 -37.23
CA PHE A 315 -23.77 40.49 -38.36
C PHE A 315 -22.49 41.30 -38.16
N GLY A 316 -22.25 41.80 -36.96
CA GLY A 316 -21.04 42.58 -36.65
C GLY A 316 -19.77 41.72 -36.66
N SER A 317 -19.87 40.43 -36.34
CA SER A 317 -18.74 39.53 -36.13
C SER A 317 -19.02 38.09 -36.59
N VAL A 318 -17.96 37.38 -36.95
CA VAL A 318 -18.00 35.94 -37.24
C VAL A 318 -18.32 35.18 -35.95
N ASN A 319 -19.29 34.29 -36.00
CA ASN A 319 -19.89 33.53 -34.90
C ASN A 319 -20.22 32.10 -35.38
N ASP A 320 -20.37 31.12 -34.49
CA ASP A 320 -20.46 29.67 -34.81
C ASP A 320 -21.43 29.30 -35.93
N HIS A 321 -22.55 30.02 -36.03
CA HIS A 321 -23.61 29.74 -36.99
C HIS A 321 -23.39 30.42 -38.35
N ASN A 322 -22.58 31.48 -38.41
CA ASN A 322 -22.40 32.30 -39.62
C ASN A 322 -21.04 32.10 -40.30
N VAL A 323 -20.08 31.41 -39.65
CA VAL A 323 -18.71 31.16 -40.14
C VAL A 323 -18.70 30.59 -41.55
N PHE A 324 -19.52 29.57 -41.79
CA PHE A 324 -19.56 28.86 -43.06
C PHE A 324 -19.95 29.79 -44.20
N CYS A 325 -20.98 30.61 -43.99
CA CYS A 325 -21.40 31.60 -44.98
C CYS A 325 -20.32 32.67 -45.24
N PHE A 326 -19.59 33.11 -44.20
CA PHE A 326 -18.44 34.02 -44.37
C PHE A 326 -17.32 33.39 -45.20
N VAL A 327 -17.02 32.11 -44.97
CA VAL A 327 -15.99 31.36 -45.71
C VAL A 327 -16.40 31.12 -47.17
N GLU A 328 -17.66 30.78 -47.46
CA GLU A 328 -18.14 30.58 -48.84
C GLU A 328 -18.02 31.85 -49.68
N VAL A 329 -18.41 33.01 -49.13
CA VAL A 329 -18.27 34.30 -49.82
C VAL A 329 -16.79 34.65 -50.00
N LEU A 330 -15.96 34.41 -48.98
CA LEU A 330 -14.51 34.58 -49.07
C LEU A 330 -13.91 33.72 -50.17
N GLU A 331 -14.24 32.44 -50.21
CA GLU A 331 -13.76 31.49 -51.21
C GLU A 331 -14.08 31.96 -52.62
N GLY A 332 -15.33 32.34 -52.88
CA GLY A 332 -15.74 32.87 -54.19
C GLY A 332 -14.95 34.13 -54.60
N THR A 333 -14.71 35.05 -53.66
CA THR A 333 -13.93 36.27 -53.95
C THR A 333 -12.44 36.00 -54.12
N VAL A 334 -11.85 35.10 -53.33
CA VAL A 334 -10.44 34.70 -53.45
C VAL A 334 -10.22 33.97 -54.77
N ILE A 335 -11.11 33.06 -55.17
CA ILE A 335 -11.06 32.38 -56.47
C ILE A 335 -11.11 33.41 -57.61
N ASN A 336 -11.99 34.41 -57.52
CA ASN A 336 -12.08 35.47 -58.53
C ASN A 336 -10.81 36.33 -58.58
N LEU A 337 -10.27 36.73 -57.42
CA LEU A 337 -8.99 37.43 -57.33
C LEU A 337 -7.83 36.59 -57.89
N LEU A 338 -7.79 35.29 -57.60
CA LEU A 338 -6.77 34.37 -58.10
C LEU A 338 -6.89 34.20 -59.62
N ALA A 339 -8.11 34.08 -60.15
CA ALA A 339 -8.37 34.06 -61.58
C ALA A 339 -7.91 35.37 -62.26
N ASN A 340 -8.15 36.53 -61.63
CA ASN A 340 -7.68 37.82 -62.13
C ASN A 340 -6.15 37.95 -62.08
N VAL A 341 -5.50 37.46 -61.02
CA VAL A 341 -4.03 37.44 -60.90
C VAL A 341 -3.42 36.47 -61.91
N TYR A 342 -4.02 35.29 -62.10
CA TYR A 342 -3.59 34.30 -63.08
C TYR A 342 -3.76 34.83 -64.51
N PHE A 343 -4.88 35.50 -64.81
CA PHE A 343 -5.10 36.18 -66.08
C PHE A 343 -4.08 37.30 -66.32
N ARG A 344 -3.75 38.08 -65.27
CA ARG A 344 -2.67 39.07 -65.31
C ARG A 344 -1.29 38.43 -65.51
N GLN A 345 -1.00 37.32 -64.84
CA GLN A 345 0.26 36.57 -65.00
C GLN A 345 0.42 35.95 -66.39
N ILE A 346 -0.67 35.50 -67.03
CA ILE A 346 -0.62 34.97 -68.40
C ILE A 346 -0.46 36.10 -69.42
N THR A 347 -1.07 37.26 -69.18
CA THR A 347 -0.95 38.43 -70.08
C THR A 347 0.35 39.20 -69.91
N THR A 348 1.11 38.97 -68.83
CA THR A 348 2.43 39.56 -68.61
C THR A 348 3.50 38.48 -68.40
N VAL A 349 4.27 38.14 -69.44
CA VAL A 349 5.50 37.32 -69.32
C VAL A 349 6.55 37.87 -70.28
N PRO A 350 7.87 37.86 -69.99
CA PRO A 350 8.60 37.24 -68.88
C PRO A 350 9.47 38.22 -68.07
N LEU A 351 9.77 37.92 -66.80
CA LEU A 351 11.13 37.97 -66.27
C LEU A 351 11.19 37.53 -64.80
N GLN A 352 12.15 36.64 -64.56
CA GLN A 352 12.80 36.32 -63.30
C GLN A 352 12.08 35.35 -62.35
N LYS A 353 12.41 34.07 -62.58
CA LYS A 353 12.80 33.13 -61.53
C LYS A 353 13.56 33.86 -60.41
N LYS A 354 12.96 33.96 -59.23
CA LYS A 354 13.71 33.96 -57.97
C LYS A 354 13.10 32.92 -57.05
N THR A 355 13.84 31.84 -56.93
CA THR A 355 13.75 30.84 -55.88
C THR A 355 13.90 31.54 -54.53
N ALA A 356 12.81 31.70 -53.78
CA ALA A 356 12.87 31.92 -52.35
C ALA A 356 12.72 30.55 -51.68
N LYS A 357 13.83 30.02 -51.17
CA LYS A 357 13.81 28.90 -50.22
C LYS A 357 13.01 29.35 -49.00
N ALA A 358 11.94 28.62 -48.68
CA ALA A 358 11.32 28.70 -47.38
C ALA A 358 12.26 28.01 -46.38
N GLU A 359 12.77 28.77 -45.41
CA GLU A 359 13.41 28.21 -44.23
C GLU A 359 12.32 27.51 -43.41
N GLN A 360 12.46 26.20 -43.34
CA GLN A 360 11.66 25.33 -42.49
C GLN A 360 12.22 25.50 -41.08
N GLU A 361 11.39 25.95 -40.13
CA GLU A 361 11.74 26.02 -38.72
C GLU A 361 12.09 24.61 -38.23
N VAL A 362 13.40 24.36 -38.11
CA VAL A 362 13.94 23.20 -37.41
C VAL A 362 13.80 23.49 -35.92
N ILE A 363 13.17 22.54 -35.25
CA ILE A 363 13.09 22.34 -33.80
C ILE A 363 14.18 23.09 -33.04
N ASP A 364 13.73 23.96 -32.14
CA ASP A 364 14.54 24.78 -31.25
C ASP A 364 15.63 23.93 -30.55
N SER A 365 16.89 24.26 -30.80
CA SER A 365 18.07 23.51 -30.33
C SER A 365 18.35 23.67 -28.82
N THR A 366 17.39 24.22 -28.08
CA THR A 366 17.52 24.57 -26.66
C THR A 366 16.74 23.67 -25.71
N ILE A 367 16.01 22.66 -26.20
CA ILE A 367 15.36 21.65 -25.34
C ILE A 367 16.34 20.50 -25.10
N SER A 368 17.20 20.65 -24.09
CA SER A 368 17.91 19.52 -23.50
C SER A 368 16.89 18.64 -22.77
N ALA A 369 16.89 17.35 -23.10
CA ALA A 369 16.21 16.35 -22.27
C ALA A 369 16.68 16.51 -20.80
N PRO A 370 15.79 16.33 -19.81
CA PRO A 370 16.23 16.35 -18.42
C PRO A 370 17.29 15.27 -18.21
N PRO A 371 18.34 15.55 -17.41
CA PRO A 371 19.37 14.55 -17.15
C PRO A 371 18.70 13.33 -16.50
N ASN A 372 19.02 12.14 -17.01
CA ASN A 372 18.63 10.89 -16.38
C ASN A 372 19.20 10.87 -14.96
N SER A 373 18.36 11.13 -13.96
CA SER A 373 18.73 10.89 -12.56
C SER A 373 19.14 9.42 -12.44
N ALA A 374 20.32 9.16 -11.88
CA ALA A 374 20.72 7.78 -11.61
C ALA A 374 19.69 7.18 -10.66
N ILE A 375 19.26 5.94 -10.92
CA ILE A 375 18.29 5.23 -10.06
C ILE A 375 18.76 5.15 -8.60
N GLN A 376 20.07 5.27 -8.38
CA GLN A 376 20.74 5.35 -7.07
C GLN A 376 20.29 6.55 -6.23
N ASP A 377 19.83 7.64 -6.85
CA ASP A 377 19.32 8.84 -6.18
C ASP A 377 17.81 8.76 -5.87
N ILE A 378 17.11 7.80 -6.48
CA ILE A 378 15.65 7.62 -6.36
C ILE A 378 15.32 6.51 -5.35
N ILE A 379 16.20 5.51 -5.21
CA ILE A 379 16.02 4.37 -4.31
C ILE A 379 17.35 4.14 -3.59
N PRO A 380 17.38 4.15 -2.24
CA PRO A 380 18.59 3.83 -1.49
C PRO A 380 19.04 2.41 -1.86
N THR A 381 20.20 2.29 -2.50
CA THR A 381 20.88 1.00 -2.67
C THR A 381 21.51 0.58 -1.35
N ASN A 382 20.68 0.20 -0.38
CA ASN A 382 21.11 -0.73 0.65
C ASN A 382 20.29 -2.02 0.49
N PRO A 383 20.76 -2.97 -0.34
CA PRO A 383 19.97 -4.12 -0.76
C PRO A 383 19.89 -5.23 0.31
N CYS A 384 20.36 -4.99 1.52
CA CYS A 384 20.46 -6.00 2.55
C CYS A 384 19.84 -5.51 3.87
N PRO A 385 18.60 -5.92 4.19
CA PRO A 385 17.98 -5.67 5.49
C PRO A 385 18.83 -6.20 6.65
N LEU A 386 19.64 -7.25 6.43
CA LEU A 386 20.60 -7.77 7.40
C LEU A 386 21.79 -6.82 7.64
N CYS A 387 22.20 -5.98 6.68
CA CYS A 387 23.22 -4.96 6.92
C CYS A 387 22.66 -3.81 7.74
N THR A 388 21.42 -3.39 7.46
CA THR A 388 20.69 -2.40 8.25
C THR A 388 20.38 -2.92 9.66
N ASP A 389 19.93 -4.17 9.80
CA ASP A 389 19.70 -4.80 11.10
C ASP A 389 21.01 -5.05 11.85
N ARG A 390 22.11 -5.40 11.16
CA ARG A 390 23.42 -5.58 11.82
C ARG A 390 24.03 -4.25 12.24
N GLU A 391 23.84 -3.16 11.51
CA GLU A 391 24.19 -1.79 11.97
C GLU A 391 23.34 -1.42 13.19
N LEU A 392 22.02 -1.60 13.13
CA LEU A 392 21.10 -1.30 14.23
C LEU A 392 21.28 -2.21 15.47
N VAL A 393 21.77 -3.44 15.28
CA VAL A 393 22.02 -4.41 16.36
C VAL A 393 23.48 -4.38 16.81
N SER A 394 24.42 -3.81 16.04
CA SER A 394 25.77 -3.51 16.54
C SER A 394 25.79 -2.34 17.53
N ASP A 395 24.72 -1.54 17.57
CA ASP A 395 24.43 -0.56 18.62
C ASP A 395 23.94 -1.19 19.94
N VAL A 396 24.33 -2.45 20.23
CA VAL A 396 24.23 -3.00 21.58
C VAL A 396 25.30 -2.34 22.43
N ILE A 397 24.90 -1.22 23.02
CA ILE A 397 25.69 -0.48 23.99
C ILE A 397 25.85 -1.36 25.24
N ASP A 398 27.04 -1.94 25.42
CA ASP A 398 27.43 -2.78 26.57
C ASP A 398 27.52 -2.01 27.91
N THR A 399 26.88 -0.85 28.02
CA THR A 399 26.88 -0.01 29.24
C THR A 399 25.46 0.29 29.71
N LEU A 400 25.25 0.24 31.04
CA LEU A 400 23.98 0.57 31.69
C LEU A 400 23.58 2.02 31.37
N GLN A 401 22.52 2.19 30.58
CA GLN A 401 21.96 3.50 30.26
C GLN A 401 21.06 4.01 31.39
N TYR A 402 21.29 5.26 31.82
CA TYR A 402 20.39 6.01 32.67
C TYR A 402 19.51 6.93 31.82
N ALA A 403 18.29 7.22 32.27
CA ALA A 403 17.38 8.11 31.56
C ALA A 403 17.99 9.53 31.45
N LEU A 404 18.12 10.02 30.22
CA LEU A 404 18.63 11.37 29.93
C LEU A 404 17.62 12.43 30.40
N THR A 405 18.12 13.55 30.90
CA THR A 405 17.29 14.72 31.20
C THR A 405 16.86 15.42 29.91
N ARG A 406 15.77 16.20 29.97
CA ARG A 406 15.17 16.85 28.78
C ARG A 406 16.16 17.76 28.04
N ASP A 407 17.05 18.41 28.77
CA ASP A 407 18.04 19.34 28.20
C ASP A 407 19.15 18.57 27.46
N GLU A 408 19.61 17.45 28.01
CA GLU A 408 20.60 16.56 27.36
C GLU A 408 20.05 15.91 26.09
N VAL A 409 18.74 15.64 26.05
CA VAL A 409 18.06 15.13 24.84
C VAL A 409 18.00 16.21 23.77
N ALA A 410 17.70 17.46 24.12
CA ALA A 410 17.62 18.56 23.18
C ALA A 410 18.99 18.84 22.53
N ASP A 411 20.06 18.81 23.31
CA ASP A 411 21.42 19.02 22.83
C ASP A 411 21.86 17.90 21.88
N LYS A 412 21.63 16.62 22.24
CA LYS A 412 21.95 15.48 21.36
C LYS A 412 21.12 15.47 20.07
N LEU A 413 19.86 15.88 20.14
CA LEU A 413 19.00 15.98 18.96
C LEU A 413 19.49 17.07 18.01
N SER A 414 19.92 18.21 18.55
CA SER A 414 20.46 19.33 17.77
C SER A 414 21.76 18.95 17.04
N LEU A 415 22.62 18.17 17.71
CA LEU A 415 23.83 17.60 17.13
C LEU A 415 23.52 16.62 16.00
N ARG A 416 22.53 15.74 16.18
CA ARG A 416 22.14 14.77 15.14
C ARG A 416 21.55 15.42 13.90
N LEU A 417 20.78 16.50 14.06
CA LEU A 417 20.16 17.21 12.95
C LEU A 417 21.15 18.08 12.14
N ALA A 418 22.36 18.31 12.67
CA ALA A 418 23.41 19.09 12.00
C ALA A 418 24.30 18.25 11.07
N LEU A 419 24.20 16.92 11.08
CA LEU A 419 25.00 16.03 10.23
C LEU A 419 24.29 15.76 8.89
N PRO A 420 24.99 15.78 7.73
CA PRO A 420 24.36 15.71 6.41
C PRO A 420 23.73 14.35 6.09
N ASP A 421 24.25 13.29 6.70
CA ASP A 421 23.72 11.95 6.70
C ASP A 421 23.61 11.57 8.18
N GLY A 422 22.42 11.19 8.65
CA GLY A 422 22.16 10.88 10.05
C GLY A 422 22.85 9.62 10.56
N LEU A 423 24.18 9.60 10.53
CA LEU A 423 25.07 8.52 10.92
C LEU A 423 26.26 9.14 11.67
N GLU A 424 26.24 9.06 12.99
CA GLU A 424 27.14 8.20 13.78
C GLU A 424 26.33 7.57 14.90
#